data_AF-A0A5K1APP9-F1
#
_entry.id   AF-A0A5K1APP9-F1
#
_cell.length_a   1.000
_cell.length_b   1.000
_cell.length_c   1.000
_cell.angle_alpha   90.00
_cell.angle_beta   90.00
_cell.angle_gamma   90.00
#
_symmetry.space_group_name_H-M   'P 1'
#
loop_
_entity.id
_entity.type
_entity.pdbx_description
1 polymer ?
#
loop_
_entity_poly.entity_id
_entity_poly.type
_entity_poly.pdbx_seq_one_letter_code
_entity_poly.pdbx_strand_id
1 'polypeptide(L)'
;AMGTQKDAVLDAGSASKTENVPIQVTSIRLTKDNYLSWSAALEIGITSHGRLSYITGDKPAPIKSDPHWATWALEDSQVKVWIISSVSSDIQPLILRKPTSFDMWTVLAKMYGRKKRHLRTYQIKRTIYSLTQ
;
A
#
# COMPACT_ATOMS: atom_id res chain seq x y z
N ALA A 1 41.63 17.90 48.41
CA ALA A 1 40.62 18.48 47.50
C ALA A 1 40.59 17.67 46.23
N MET A 2 39.38 17.28 45.83
CA MET A 2 38.89 17.02 44.47
C MET A 2 39.63 15.97 43.61
N GLY A 3 38.91 14.86 43.37
CA GLY A 3 39.18 13.94 42.27
C GLY A 3 38.51 14.37 40.97
N THR A 4 38.16 13.36 40.13
CA THR A 4 37.35 13.42 38.89
C THR A 4 38.21 13.81 37.66
N GLN A 5 38.20 13.16 36.49
CA GLN A 5 37.40 12.06 35.93
C GLN A 5 38.12 11.55 34.69
N LYS A 6 38.01 10.25 34.42
CA LYS A 6 38.37 9.60 33.15
C LYS A 6 37.46 10.09 32.02
N ASP A 7 38.02 10.46 30.89
CA ASP A 7 37.28 10.66 29.64
C ASP A 7 36.72 9.32 29.17
N ALA A 8 35.54 8.98 29.67
CA ALA A 8 34.71 7.91 29.13
C ALA A 8 33.96 8.47 27.93
N VAL A 9 34.39 8.04 26.74
CA VAL A 9 33.61 8.08 25.51
C VAL A 9 32.28 7.39 25.79
N LEU A 10 31.20 8.18 25.88
CA LEU A 10 29.85 7.65 25.95
C LEU A 10 29.41 7.32 24.52
N ASP A 11 29.45 6.01 24.27
CA ASP A 11 28.76 5.27 23.21
C ASP A 11 27.38 5.88 22.93
N ALA A 12 27.23 6.43 21.73
CA ALA A 12 25.96 6.87 21.21
C ALA A 12 25.13 5.62 20.89
N GLY A 13 24.46 5.10 21.92
CA GLY A 13 23.44 4.08 21.79
C GLY A 13 22.48 4.49 20.67
N SER A 14 22.51 3.73 19.58
CA SER A 14 21.63 3.86 18.43
C SER A 14 20.18 3.78 18.93
N ALA A 15 19.59 4.95 19.20
CA ALA A 15 18.16 5.05 19.39
C ALA A 15 17.53 4.59 18.09
N SER A 16 17.01 3.37 18.08
CA SER A 16 16.14 2.86 17.03
C SER A 16 15.04 3.90 16.85
N LYS A 17 15.15 4.74 15.82
CA LYS A 17 14.10 5.68 15.43
C LYS A 17 12.88 4.82 15.15
N THR A 18 11.95 4.77 16.10
CA THR A 18 10.61 4.26 15.87
C THR A 18 10.00 5.22 14.85
N GLU A 19 10.12 4.87 13.57
CA GLU A 19 9.50 5.63 12.49
C GLU A 19 8.00 5.66 12.81
N ASN A 20 7.46 6.83 13.13
CA ASN A 20 6.03 6.99 13.40
C ASN A 20 5.29 6.92 12.07
N VAL A 21 5.01 5.69 11.62
CA VAL A 21 4.33 5.43 10.37
C VAL A 21 2.83 5.70 10.56
N PRO A 22 2.22 6.58 9.74
CA PRO A 22 0.81 6.92 9.89
C PRO A 22 -0.07 5.71 9.61
N ILE A 23 -1.23 5.62 10.27
CA ILE A 23 -2.19 4.52 10.05
C ILE A 23 -2.87 4.64 8.67
N GLN A 24 -2.96 5.86 8.13
CA GLN A 24 -3.58 6.18 6.85
C GLN A 24 -2.67 7.09 6.03
N VAL A 25 -2.57 6.81 4.73
CA VAL A 25 -1.79 7.62 3.77
C VAL A 25 -2.65 8.29 2.70
N THR A 26 -3.97 8.07 2.75
CA THR A 26 -4.95 8.72 1.87
C THR A 26 -6.28 8.87 2.59
N SER A 27 -6.99 9.96 2.31
CA SER A 27 -8.39 10.17 2.75
C SER A 27 -9.40 9.55 1.80
N ILE A 28 -8.99 9.16 0.58
CA ILE A 28 -9.87 8.52 -0.40
C ILE A 28 -10.10 7.09 0.02
N ARG A 29 -11.37 6.74 0.26
CA ARG A 29 -11.78 5.38 0.58
C ARG A 29 -12.26 4.64 -0.67
N LEU A 30 -11.76 3.42 -0.91
CA LEU A 30 -12.21 2.58 -2.02
C LEU A 30 -13.68 2.22 -1.86
N THR A 31 -14.43 2.47 -2.93
CA THR A 31 -15.79 2.02 -3.15
C THR A 31 -15.85 1.22 -4.45
N LYS A 32 -17.04 0.75 -4.83
CA LYS A 32 -17.22 -0.05 -6.05
C LYS A 32 -16.99 0.72 -7.34
N ASP A 33 -16.87 2.06 -7.29
CA ASP A 33 -16.92 2.94 -8.46
C ASP A 33 -15.74 3.90 -8.62
N ASN A 34 -14.88 4.03 -7.60
CA ASN A 34 -13.81 5.05 -7.58
C ASN A 34 -12.39 4.48 -7.65
N TYR A 35 -12.23 3.24 -8.13
CA TYR A 35 -10.96 2.53 -8.12
C TYR A 35 -9.79 3.36 -8.65
N LEU A 36 -9.94 4.06 -9.79
CA LEU A 36 -8.85 4.81 -10.40
C LEU A 36 -8.34 5.97 -9.52
N SER A 37 -9.27 6.70 -8.89
CA SER A 37 -8.91 7.81 -8.00
C SER A 37 -8.30 7.28 -6.71
N TRP A 38 -8.86 6.19 -6.17
CA TRP A 38 -8.34 5.52 -4.98
C TRP A 38 -6.94 4.94 -5.21
N SER A 39 -6.74 4.21 -6.31
CA SER A 39 -5.47 3.54 -6.62
C SER A 39 -4.36 4.56 -6.79
N ALA A 40 -4.61 5.65 -7.53
CA ALA A 40 -3.64 6.72 -7.70
C ALA A 40 -3.28 7.41 -6.38
N ALA A 41 -4.27 7.73 -5.54
CA ALA A 41 -4.00 8.38 -4.26
C ALA A 41 -3.26 7.46 -3.27
N LEU A 42 -3.61 6.17 -3.25
CA LEU A 42 -2.93 5.20 -2.40
C LEU A 42 -1.51 4.91 -2.88
N GLU A 43 -1.28 4.80 -4.19
CA GLU A 43 0.07 4.69 -4.79
C GLU A 43 0.95 5.88 -4.39
N ILE A 44 0.43 7.12 -4.47
CA ILE A 44 1.15 8.33 -4.05
C ILE A 44 1.51 8.24 -2.55
N GLY A 45 0.54 7.89 -1.70
CA GLY A 45 0.76 7.77 -0.26
C GLY A 45 1.77 6.67 0.11
N ILE A 46 1.74 5.53 -0.57
CA ILE A 46 2.73 4.45 -0.37
C ILE A 46 4.12 4.90 -0.86
N THR A 47 4.17 5.61 -1.99
CA THR A 47 5.41 6.11 -2.60
C THR A 47 6.09 7.17 -1.74
N SER A 48 5.33 8.06 -1.09
CA SER A 48 5.90 9.06 -0.17
C SER A 48 6.61 8.44 1.03
N HIS A 49 6.37 7.15 1.29
CA HIS A 49 7.05 6.36 2.32
C HIS A 49 7.99 5.29 1.76
N GLY A 50 8.33 5.35 0.47
CA GLY A 50 9.35 4.48 -0.16
C GLY A 50 8.96 3.00 -0.25
N ARG A 51 7.66 2.65 -0.15
CA ARG A 51 7.19 1.26 -0.05
C ARG A 51 6.39 0.79 -1.28
N LEU A 52 6.52 1.49 -2.42
CA LEU A 52 5.75 1.17 -3.64
C LEU A 52 6.01 -0.26 -4.15
N SER A 53 7.24 -0.76 -3.99
CA SER A 53 7.66 -2.08 -4.46
C SER A 53 6.87 -3.26 -3.84
N TYR A 54 6.21 -3.03 -2.70
CA TYR A 54 5.37 -4.02 -2.03
C TYR A 54 4.04 -4.27 -2.72
N ILE A 55 3.51 -3.29 -3.47
CA ILE A 55 2.26 -3.46 -4.24
C ILE A 55 2.49 -3.72 -5.73
N THR A 56 3.69 -3.41 -6.26
CA THR A 56 4.07 -3.75 -7.64
C THR A 56 4.60 -5.17 -7.76
N GLY A 57 5.10 -5.76 -6.67
CA GLY A 57 5.70 -7.09 -6.65
C GLY A 57 7.20 -7.10 -6.94
N ASP A 58 7.82 -5.92 -7.09
CA ASP A 58 9.27 -5.79 -7.31
C ASP A 58 10.09 -6.25 -6.09
N LYS A 59 9.48 -6.28 -4.90
CA LYS A 59 10.08 -6.76 -3.66
C LYS A 59 9.35 -8.03 -3.16
N PRO A 60 9.60 -9.20 -3.77
CA PRO A 60 8.92 -10.44 -3.40
C PRO A 60 9.26 -10.88 -1.97
N ALA A 61 8.38 -11.68 -1.36
CA ALA A 61 8.58 -12.19 -0.01
C ALA A 61 9.86 -13.04 0.10
N PRO A 62 10.81 -12.68 0.99
CA PRO A 62 11.97 -13.51 1.27
C PRO A 62 11.57 -14.83 1.93
N ILE A 63 12.47 -15.79 1.90
CA ILE A 63 12.33 -17.02 2.69
C ILE A 63 12.41 -16.65 4.17
N LYS A 64 11.66 -17.32 5.04
CA LYS A 64 11.61 -17.01 6.49
C LYS A 64 12.96 -17.11 7.21
N SER A 65 13.91 -17.87 6.66
CA SER A 65 15.27 -17.99 7.19
C SER A 65 16.19 -16.84 6.77
N ASP A 66 15.75 -15.97 5.85
CA ASP A 66 16.52 -14.81 5.41
C ASP A 66 16.57 -13.76 6.52
N PRO A 67 17.75 -13.22 6.87
CA PRO A 67 17.88 -12.11 7.81
C PRO A 67 17.00 -10.89 7.49
N HIS A 68 16.68 -10.66 6.21
CA HIS A 68 15.85 -9.55 5.76
C HIS A 68 14.35 -9.82 5.89
N TRP A 69 13.94 -11.04 6.23
CA TRP A 69 12.52 -11.41 6.33
C TRP A 69 11.78 -10.55 7.36
N ALA A 70 12.40 -10.28 8.53
CA ALA A 70 11.77 -9.49 9.59
C ALA A 70 11.46 -8.05 9.12
N THR A 71 12.43 -7.39 8.48
CA THR A 71 12.26 -6.04 7.92
C THR A 71 11.22 -6.04 6.80
N TRP A 72 11.28 -7.02 5.90
CA TRP A 72 10.30 -7.16 4.83
C TRP A 72 8.88 -7.35 5.36
N ALA A 73 8.70 -8.23 6.35
CA ALA A 73 7.40 -8.53 6.94
C ALA A 73 6.81 -7.32 7.68
N LEU A 74 7.66 -6.52 8.33
CA LEU A 74 7.26 -5.27 8.98
C LEU A 74 6.76 -4.27 7.94
N GLU A 75 7.55 -4.00 6.90
CA GLU A 75 7.20 -3.05 5.84
C GLU A 75 5.95 -3.50 5.06
N ASP A 76 5.85 -4.78 4.70
CA ASP A 76 4.65 -5.35 4.07
C ASP A 76 3.42 -5.18 4.96
N SER A 77 3.55 -5.40 6.28
CA SER A 77 2.45 -5.21 7.24
C SER A 77 1.99 -3.75 7.33
N GLN A 78 2.91 -2.78 7.25
CA GLN A 78 2.56 -1.36 7.19
C GLN A 78 1.74 -1.05 5.93
N VAL A 79 2.15 -1.59 4.78
CA VAL A 79 1.39 -1.43 3.53
C VAL A 79 0.02 -2.10 3.62
N LYS A 80 -0.09 -3.28 4.25
CA LYS A 80 -1.40 -3.93 4.51
C LYS A 80 -2.31 -3.04 5.35
N VAL A 81 -1.80 -2.39 6.39
CA VAL A 81 -2.58 -1.45 7.23
C VAL A 81 -3.08 -0.28 6.39
N TRP A 82 -2.27 0.28 5.50
CA TRP A 82 -2.69 1.34 4.58
C TRP A 82 -3.77 0.90 3.59
N ILE A 83 -3.66 -0.32 3.05
CA ILE A 83 -4.71 -0.88 2.18
C ILE A 83 -6.01 -1.09 3.00
N ILE A 84 -5.96 -1.73 4.16
CA ILE A 84 -7.14 -2.02 5.00
C ILE A 84 -7.84 -0.73 5.43
N SER A 85 -7.06 0.25 5.88
CA SER A 85 -7.57 1.54 6.37
C SER A 85 -8.15 2.40 5.25
N SER A 86 -7.74 2.20 3.99
CA SER A 86 -8.23 2.95 2.83
C SER A 86 -9.35 2.27 2.05
N VAL A 87 -9.81 1.07 2.44
CA VAL A 87 -10.98 0.42 1.82
C VAL A 87 -12.22 0.50 2.69
N SER A 88 -13.40 0.42 2.07
CA SER A 88 -14.69 0.32 2.79
C SER A 88 -14.83 -1.03 3.51
N SER A 89 -15.60 -1.06 4.60
CA SER A 89 -15.75 -2.23 5.46
C SER A 89 -16.37 -3.44 4.74
N ASP A 90 -17.19 -3.22 3.71
CA ASP A 90 -17.75 -4.26 2.86
C ASP A 90 -16.71 -4.91 1.93
N ILE A 91 -15.58 -4.23 1.68
CA ILE A 91 -14.49 -4.71 0.81
C ILE A 91 -13.39 -5.40 1.63
N GLN A 92 -13.18 -5.01 2.89
CA GLN A 92 -12.12 -5.57 3.76
C GLN A 92 -12.08 -7.11 3.81
N PRO A 93 -13.21 -7.85 3.91
CA PRO A 93 -13.18 -9.31 3.95
C PRO A 93 -12.50 -9.97 2.73
N LEU A 94 -12.45 -9.29 1.58
CA LEU A 94 -11.82 -9.80 0.36
C LEU A 94 -10.29 -9.83 0.45
N ILE A 95 -9.70 -8.98 1.29
CA ILE A 95 -8.26 -8.74 1.35
C ILE A 95 -7.63 -9.20 2.66
N LEU A 96 -8.38 -9.28 3.77
CA LEU A 96 -7.83 -9.61 5.09
C LEU A 96 -7.10 -10.97 5.17
N ARG A 97 -7.49 -11.94 4.33
CA ARG A 97 -6.88 -13.28 4.32
C ARG A 97 -5.71 -13.42 3.35
N LYS A 98 -5.27 -12.32 2.73
CA LYS A 98 -4.21 -12.35 1.71
C LYS A 98 -2.82 -12.31 2.38
N PRO A 99 -1.88 -13.14 1.91
CA PRO A 99 -0.61 -13.30 2.61
C PRO A 99 0.33 -12.11 2.44
N THR A 100 0.21 -11.33 1.37
CA THR A 100 1.05 -10.14 1.10
C THR A 100 0.20 -8.93 0.72
N SER A 101 0.76 -7.73 0.87
CA SER A 101 0.13 -6.50 0.38
C SER A 101 -0.03 -6.51 -1.14
N PHE A 102 0.91 -7.11 -1.87
CA PHE A 102 0.81 -7.38 -3.32
C PHE A 102 -0.44 -8.20 -3.67
N ASP A 103 -0.74 -9.26 -2.91
CA ASP A 103 -1.93 -10.08 -3.13
C ASP A 103 -3.23 -9.29 -2.86
N MET A 104 -3.22 -8.44 -1.84
CA MET A 104 -4.35 -7.54 -1.53
C MET A 104 -4.58 -6.57 -2.67
N TRP A 105 -3.52 -5.90 -3.14
CA TRP A 105 -3.55 -4.97 -4.26
C TRP A 105 -4.08 -5.63 -5.53
N THR A 106 -3.55 -6.81 -5.88
CA THR A 106 -3.95 -7.57 -7.07
C THR A 106 -5.43 -7.95 -7.05
N VAL A 107 -5.96 -8.36 -5.88
CA VAL A 107 -7.38 -8.68 -5.72
C VAL A 107 -8.24 -7.44 -5.96
N LEU A 108 -7.89 -6.30 -5.36
CA LEU A 108 -8.63 -5.05 -5.54
C LEU A 108 -8.58 -4.56 -7.00
N ALA A 109 -7.41 -4.62 -7.62
CA ALA A 109 -7.21 -4.27 -9.03
C ALA A 109 -8.05 -5.13 -9.97
N LYS A 110 -8.09 -6.45 -9.74
CA LYS A 110 -8.88 -7.38 -10.54
C LYS A 110 -10.38 -7.14 -10.40
N MET A 111 -10.85 -6.88 -9.18
CA MET A 111 -12.28 -6.73 -8.88
C MET A 111 -12.83 -5.38 -9.29
N TYR A 112 -12.10 -4.29 -9.04
CA TYR A 112 -12.60 -2.92 -9.17
C TYR A 112 -11.91 -2.13 -10.28
N GLY A 113 -10.73 -2.55 -10.76
CA GLY A 113 -10.00 -1.85 -11.83
C GLY A 113 -10.60 -1.98 -13.23
N ARG A 114 -11.59 -2.87 -13.44
CA ARG A 114 -12.15 -3.16 -14.77
C ARG A 114 -13.28 -2.22 -15.23
N LYS A 115 -13.69 -1.23 -14.44
CA LYS A 115 -14.81 -0.33 -14.77
C LYS A 115 -14.50 0.82 -15.76
N LYS A 116 -13.72 0.55 -16.81
CA LYS A 116 -13.64 1.44 -18.00
C LYS A 116 -13.75 0.74 -19.35
N ARG A 117 -13.87 -0.60 -19.42
CA ARG A 117 -14.05 -1.28 -20.73
C ARG A 117 -15.50 -1.30 -21.21
N HIS A 118 -16.48 -1.34 -20.31
CA HIS A 118 -17.89 -1.53 -20.71
C HIS A 118 -18.64 -0.23 -21.01
N LEU A 119 -18.42 0.84 -20.26
CA LEU A 119 -19.10 2.13 -20.50
C LEU A 119 -18.60 2.83 -21.78
N ARG A 120 -17.30 2.70 -22.09
CA ARG A 120 -16.73 3.27 -23.32
C ARG A 120 -17.27 2.55 -24.55
N THR A 121 -17.37 1.22 -24.53
CA THR A 121 -17.98 0.46 -25.63
C THR A 121 -19.48 0.76 -25.77
N TYR A 122 -20.23 0.91 -24.69
CA TYR A 122 -21.65 1.26 -24.78
C TYR A 122 -21.87 2.67 -25.36
N GLN A 123 -21.11 3.67 -24.88
CA GLN A 123 -21.17 5.02 -25.42
C GLN A 123 -20.76 5.06 -26.89
N ILE A 124 -19.62 4.44 -27.26
CA ILE A 124 -19.15 4.38 -28.65
C ILE A 124 -20.17 3.68 -29.56
N LYS A 125 -20.74 2.55 -29.14
CA LYS A 125 -21.80 1.86 -29.91
C LYS A 125 -23.01 2.77 -30.10
N ARG A 126 -23.45 3.47 -29.05
CA ARG A 126 -24.60 4.37 -29.12
C ARG A 126 -24.35 5.56 -30.05
N THR A 127 -23.16 6.17 -30.01
CA THR A 127 -22.79 7.28 -30.89
C THR A 127 -22.71 6.83 -32.35
N ILE A 128 -22.17 5.63 -32.62
CA ILE A 128 -22.15 5.07 -33.98
C ILE A 128 -23.57 4.90 -34.50
N TYR A 129 -24.45 4.25 -33.73
CA TYR A 129 -25.85 4.05 -34.14
C TYR A 129 -26.60 5.37 -34.39
N SER A 130 -26.35 6.42 -33.60
CA SER A 130 -26.98 7.73 -33.80
C SER A 130 -26.38 8.58 -34.92
N LEU A 131 -25.18 8.23 -35.41
CA LEU A 131 -24.51 8.92 -36.52
C LEU A 131 -24.77 8.24 -37.87
N THR A 132 -25.24 7.00 -37.86
CA THR A 132 -25.57 6.22 -39.08
C THR A 132 -27.07 6.20 -39.39
N GLN A 133 -27.89 7.01 -38.72
CA GLN A 133 -29.33 7.11 -38.93
C GLN A 133 -29.70 8.45 -39.58
#